data_AF-A0AA50VXK7-F1
#
_entry.id   AF-A0AA50VXK7-F1
#
_cell.length_a   1.000
_cell.length_b   1.000
_cell.length_c   1.000
_cell.angle_alpha   90.00
_cell.angle_beta   90.00
_cell.angle_gamma   90.00
#
_symmetry.space_group_name_H-M   'P 1'
#
loop_
_entity.id
_entity.type
_entity.pdbx_description
1 polymer ?
#
loop_
_entity_poly.entity_id
_entity_poly.type
_entity_poly.pdbx_seq_one_letter_code
_entity_poly.pdbx_strand_id
1 'polypeptide(L)'
;RKISFVGTAQYLSPDLLLNRVDTRASDLWAFGCIVYQMIAGLPPFHAATEFLTFQKIQKLDYVFPEGFPADAKDLVEKLLVLKHSQRLGANDNGETYESIRNHPFFAGIDWENIWEQTPP
;
A
#
# COMPACT_ATOMS: atom_id res chain seq x y z
N ARG A 1 -3.13 0.17 -28.35
CA ARG A 1 -1.99 0.22 -27.39
C ARG A 1 -2.01 -1.07 -26.58
N LYS A 2 -1.12 -2.03 -26.86
CA LYS A 2 -0.92 -3.20 -25.97
C LYS A 2 -0.11 -2.68 -24.79
N ILE A 3 -0.76 -2.53 -23.64
CA ILE A 3 -0.07 -2.21 -22.39
C ILE A 3 0.34 -3.56 -21.83
N SER A 4 1.65 -3.77 -21.71
CA SER A 4 2.22 -4.99 -21.16
C SER A 4 1.75 -5.12 -19.72
N PHE A 5 1.07 -6.21 -19.40
CA PHE A 5 0.68 -6.59 -18.04
C PHE A 5 1.96 -7.02 -17.31
N VAL A 6 2.76 -6.04 -16.91
CA VAL A 6 4.04 -6.25 -16.20
C VAL A 6 3.89 -5.55 -14.86
N GLY A 7 3.36 -6.30 -13.91
CA GLY A 7 3.36 -5.96 -12.51
C GLY A 7 3.34 -7.26 -11.74
N THR A 8 4.07 -7.35 -10.64
CA THR A 8 3.92 -8.50 -9.75
C THR A 8 2.51 -8.44 -9.18
N ALA A 9 1.68 -9.45 -9.52
CA ALA A 9 0.23 -9.48 -9.27
C ALA A 9 -0.19 -9.08 -7.84
N GLN A 10 0.71 -9.29 -6.88
CA GLN A 10 0.53 -9.04 -5.45
C GLN A 10 0.41 -7.55 -5.07
N TYR A 11 0.87 -6.61 -5.90
CA TYR A 11 0.87 -5.17 -5.59
C TYR A 11 -0.09 -4.36 -6.46
N LEU A 12 -0.84 -5.02 -7.35
CA LEU A 12 -1.78 -4.33 -8.23
C LEU A 12 -2.99 -3.82 -7.44
N SER A 13 -3.33 -2.54 -7.67
CA SER A 13 -4.52 -1.94 -7.06
C SER A 13 -5.81 -2.50 -7.70
N PRO A 14 -6.93 -2.54 -6.96
CA PRO A 14 -8.21 -3.02 -7.50
C PRO A 14 -8.69 -2.20 -8.71
N ASP A 15 -8.41 -0.89 -8.73
CA ASP A 15 -8.80 0.00 -9.82
C ASP A 15 -8.04 -0.28 -11.12
N LEU A 16 -6.75 -0.62 -11.00
CA LEU A 16 -5.92 -1.01 -12.13
C LEU A 16 -6.36 -2.36 -12.70
N LEU A 17 -6.79 -3.29 -11.84
CA LEU A 17 -7.34 -4.58 -12.26
C LEU A 17 -8.69 -4.45 -12.98
N LEU A 18 -9.59 -3.60 -12.46
CA LEU A 18 -10.97 -3.48 -12.95
C LEU A 18 -11.09 -2.53 -14.14
N ASN A 19 -10.57 -1.31 -14.00
CA ASN A 19 -10.81 -0.22 -14.94
C ASN A 19 -9.56 0.15 -15.76
N ARG A 20 -8.42 -0.49 -15.48
CA ARG A 20 -7.12 -0.16 -16.10
C ARG A 20 -6.75 1.31 -15.97
N VAL A 21 -7.25 1.95 -14.91
CA VAL A 21 -6.94 3.34 -14.59
C VAL A 21 -5.77 3.30 -13.63
N ASP A 22 -4.65 3.83 -14.10
CA ASP A 22 -3.53 4.10 -13.23
C ASP A 22 -3.66 5.51 -12.65
N THR A 23 -3.53 5.63 -11.33
CA THR A 23 -3.66 6.89 -10.60
C THR A 23 -2.53 6.97 -9.59
N ARG A 24 -2.20 8.18 -9.11
CA ARG A 24 -1.27 8.35 -7.97
C ARG A 24 -1.67 7.51 -6.75
N ALA A 25 -2.96 7.24 -6.58
CA ALA A 25 -3.46 6.41 -5.50
C ALA A 25 -3.19 4.90 -5.69
N SER A 26 -2.85 4.43 -6.90
CA SER A 26 -2.37 3.06 -7.13
C SER A 26 -1.04 2.81 -6.42
N ASP A 27 -0.14 3.80 -6.42
CA ASP A 27 1.14 3.71 -5.70
C ASP A 27 0.93 3.66 -4.19
N LEU A 28 -0.09 4.34 -3.66
CA LEU A 28 -0.47 4.27 -2.25
C LEU A 28 -0.91 2.87 -1.83
N TRP A 29 -1.62 2.16 -2.72
CA TRP A 29 -1.99 0.76 -2.49
C TRP A 29 -0.75 -0.15 -2.48
N ALA A 30 0.14 0.01 -3.47
CA ALA A 30 1.38 -0.74 -3.54
C ALA A 30 2.25 -0.48 -2.30
N PHE A 31 2.31 0.77 -1.83
CA PHE A 31 2.98 1.15 -0.59
C PHE A 31 2.41 0.41 0.62
N GLY A 32 1.09 0.36 0.78
CA GLY A 32 0.44 -0.43 1.84
C GLY A 32 0.81 -1.92 1.78
N CYS A 33 0.88 -2.50 0.57
CA CYS A 33 1.32 -3.89 0.39
C CYS A 33 2.78 -4.10 0.82
N ILE A 34 3.67 -3.16 0.51
CA ILE A 34 5.09 -3.21 0.88
C ILE A 34 5.26 -3.06 2.39
N VAL A 35 4.57 -2.11 3.04
CA VAL A 35 4.60 -1.95 4.51
C VAL A 35 4.15 -3.24 5.20
N TYR A 36 3.04 -3.82 4.74
CA TYR A 36 2.57 -5.10 5.25
C TYR A 36 3.65 -6.19 5.09
N GLN A 37 4.25 -6.30 3.90
CA GLN A 37 5.24 -7.33 3.61
C GLN A 37 6.55 -7.18 4.40
N MET A 38 7.02 -5.96 4.63
CA MET A 38 8.22 -5.72 5.44
C MET A 38 8.06 -6.22 6.87
N ILE A 39 6.83 -6.21 7.40
CA ILE A 39 6.52 -6.62 8.77
C ILE A 39 6.11 -8.10 8.84
N ALA A 40 5.22 -8.54 7.94
CA ALA A 40 4.67 -9.89 7.95
C ALA A 40 5.53 -10.93 7.20
N GLY A 41 6.53 -10.49 6.42
CA GLY A 41 7.41 -11.33 5.60
C GLY A 41 6.79 -11.81 4.28
N LEU A 42 5.47 -11.68 4.10
CA LEU A 42 4.73 -12.02 2.88
C LEU A 42 3.77 -10.88 2.51
N PRO A 43 3.44 -10.70 1.22
CA PRO A 43 2.46 -9.68 0.82
C PRO A 43 1.05 -10.04 1.30
N PRO A 44 0.16 -9.04 1.48
CA PRO A 44 -1.19 -9.27 2.04
C PRO A 44 -2.04 -10.14 1.11
N PHE A 45 -1.90 -9.95 -0.21
CA PHE A 45 -2.61 -10.71 -1.23
C PHE A 45 -1.65 -11.70 -1.89
N HIS A 46 -1.54 -12.88 -1.29
CA HIS A 46 -0.81 -14.01 -1.87
C HIS A 46 -1.74 -15.22 -2.06
N ALA A 47 -1.65 -15.84 -3.24
CA ALA A 47 -2.34 -17.07 -3.58
C ALA A 47 -1.54 -17.86 -4.63
N ALA A 48 -1.95 -19.11 -4.86
CA ALA A 48 -1.27 -20.03 -5.78
C ALA A 48 -1.29 -19.60 -7.26
N THR A 49 -2.24 -18.74 -7.65
CA THR A 49 -2.35 -18.21 -9.02
C THR A 49 -2.65 -16.72 -8.99
N GLU A 50 -2.28 -16.00 -10.06
CA GLU A 50 -2.59 -14.58 -10.21
C GLU A 50 -4.09 -14.30 -10.14
N PHE A 51 -4.90 -15.17 -10.76
CA PHE A 51 -6.36 -15.07 -10.71
C PHE A 51 -6.89 -15.11 -9.27
N LEU A 52 -6.40 -16.03 -8.44
CA LEU A 52 -6.79 -16.10 -7.03
C LEU A 52 -6.31 -14.86 -6.25
N THR A 53 -5.11 -14.37 -6.55
CA THR A 53 -4.60 -13.11 -5.96
C THR A 53 -5.52 -11.93 -6.31
N PHE A 54 -5.98 -11.83 -7.56
CA PHE A 54 -6.93 -10.79 -7.97
C PHE A 54 -8.27 -10.90 -7.25
N GLN A 55 -8.76 -12.12 -7.04
CA GLN A 55 -9.99 -12.33 -6.26
C GLN A 55 -9.83 -11.85 -4.81
N LYS A 56 -8.67 -12.11 -4.19
CA LYS A 56 -8.39 -11.61 -2.83
C LYS A 56 -8.32 -10.08 -2.80
N ILE A 57 -7.64 -9.46 -3.77
CA ILE A 57 -7.54 -8.00 -3.90
C ILE A 57 -8.94 -7.36 -4.01
N GLN A 58 -9.79 -7.88 -4.91
CA GLN A 58 -11.14 -7.35 -5.11
C GLN A 58 -12.04 -7.48 -3.89
N LYS A 59 -11.84 -8.53 -3.08
CA LYS A 59 -12.58 -8.77 -1.84
C LYS A 59 -11.96 -8.10 -0.61
N LEU A 60 -10.81 -7.46 -0.78
CA LEU A 60 -9.98 -6.99 0.33
C LEU A 60 -9.71 -8.09 1.37
N ASP A 61 -9.41 -9.29 0.87
CA ASP A 61 -9.24 -10.50 1.68
C ASP A 61 -7.76 -10.73 2.06
N TYR A 62 -7.40 -10.23 3.23
CA TYR A 62 -6.12 -10.45 3.89
C TYR A 62 -6.29 -10.41 5.41
N VAL A 63 -5.36 -10.98 6.16
CA VAL A 63 -5.39 -11.01 7.62
C VAL A 63 -4.03 -10.62 8.17
N PHE A 64 -4.00 -9.86 9.26
CA PHE A 64 -2.74 -9.53 9.93
C PHE A 64 -2.27 -10.72 10.79
N PRO A 65 -0.96 -11.05 10.77
CA PRO A 65 -0.41 -12.04 11.68
C PRO A 65 -0.46 -11.57 13.14
N GLU A 66 -0.32 -12.51 14.07
CA GLU A 66 -0.20 -12.20 15.49
C GLU A 66 1.05 -11.34 15.75
N GLY A 67 0.93 -10.34 16.61
CA GLY A 67 2.03 -9.43 16.94
C GLY A 67 2.28 -8.32 15.92
N PHE A 68 1.43 -8.15 14.90
CA PHE A 68 1.55 -7.02 13.98
C PHE A 68 1.37 -5.68 14.72
N PRO A 69 2.32 -4.72 14.62
CA PRO A 69 2.26 -3.47 15.38
C PRO A 69 0.99 -2.67 15.11
N ALA A 70 0.36 -2.12 16.15
CA ALA A 70 -0.92 -1.43 16.04
C ALA A 70 -0.88 -0.23 15.08
N ASP A 71 0.16 0.61 15.18
CA ASP A 71 0.30 1.78 14.30
C ASP A 71 0.55 1.39 12.84
N ALA A 72 1.29 0.30 12.61
CA ALA A 72 1.52 -0.23 11.27
C ALA A 72 0.22 -0.80 10.69
N LYS A 73 -0.57 -1.49 11.53
CA LYS A 73 -1.86 -2.07 11.13
C LYS A 73 -2.80 -0.96 10.67
N ASP A 74 -2.92 0.09 11.49
CA ASP A 74 -3.75 1.27 11.21
C ASP A 74 -3.31 1.98 9.92
N LEU A 75 -2.00 2.10 9.67
CA LEU A 75 -1.47 2.65 8.41
C LEU A 75 -1.88 1.80 7.21
N VAL A 76 -1.66 0.47 7.29
CA VAL A 76 -1.98 -0.46 6.20
C VAL A 76 -3.48 -0.48 5.91
N GLU A 77 -4.33 -0.48 6.93
CA GLU A 77 -5.79 -0.43 6.77
C GLU A 77 -6.26 0.86 6.07
N LYS A 78 -5.60 2.00 6.32
CA LYS A 78 -5.91 3.27 5.64
C LYS A 78 -5.35 3.37 4.22
N LEU A 79 -4.35 2.58 3.86
CA LEU A 79 -3.77 2.53 2.51
C LEU A 79 -4.46 1.48 1.62
N LEU A 80 -4.75 0.30 2.17
CA LEU A 80 -5.43 -0.81 1.49
C LEU A 80 -6.95 -0.61 1.51
N VAL A 81 -7.40 0.49 0.90
CA VAL A 81 -8.82 0.81 0.72
C VAL A 81 -9.20 0.61 -0.75
N LEU A 82 -10.31 -0.10 -0.99
CA LEU A 82 -10.78 -0.40 -2.35
C LEU A 82 -11.01 0.88 -3.17
N LYS A 83 -11.68 1.87 -2.58
CA LYS A 83 -11.92 3.16 -3.23
C LYS A 83 -10.66 4.02 -3.20
N HIS A 84 -10.03 4.23 -4.35
CA HIS A 84 -8.78 4.98 -4.48
C HIS A 84 -8.78 6.38 -3.82
N SER A 85 -9.91 7.11 -3.85
CA SER A 85 -10.01 8.46 -3.25
C SER A 85 -10.12 8.48 -1.72
N GLN A 86 -10.29 7.31 -1.09
CA GLN A 86 -10.33 7.17 0.37
C GLN A 86 -9.01 6.70 0.97
N ARG A 87 -8.00 6.41 0.14
CA ARG A 87 -6.68 6.00 0.63
C ARG A 87 -5.99 7.19 1.31
N LEU A 88 -5.30 6.94 2.42
CA LEU A 88 -4.46 7.94 3.07
C LEU A 88 -3.43 8.50 2.07
N GLY A 89 -3.32 9.82 1.97
CA GLY A 89 -2.48 10.49 0.97
C GLY A 89 -3.15 10.77 -0.37
N ALA A 90 -4.33 10.21 -0.67
CA ALA A 90 -4.98 10.39 -1.97
C ALA A 90 -5.49 11.83 -2.22
N ASN A 91 -5.80 12.55 -1.14
CA ASN A 91 -6.32 13.91 -1.18
C ASN A 91 -5.29 14.97 -0.76
N ASP A 92 -4.02 14.58 -0.60
CA ASP A 92 -2.97 15.52 -0.24
C ASP A 92 -2.65 16.44 -1.43
N ASN A 93 -2.31 17.70 -1.12
CA ASN A 93 -2.33 18.81 -2.08
C ASN A 93 -1.16 18.81 -3.10
N GLY A 94 -0.37 17.75 -3.14
CA GLY A 94 0.59 17.46 -4.21
C GLY A 94 2.02 17.91 -3.99
N GLU A 95 2.31 18.71 -2.95
CA GLU A 95 3.69 19.08 -2.60
C GLU A 95 4.34 18.04 -1.68
N THR A 96 3.58 17.48 -0.74
CA THR A 96 4.02 16.47 0.23
C THR A 96 2.86 15.53 0.60
N TYR A 97 3.18 14.31 1.03
CA TYR A 97 2.21 13.36 1.58
C TYR A 97 2.04 13.56 3.09
N GLU A 98 1.60 14.75 3.52
CA GLU A 98 1.51 15.12 4.94
C GLU A 98 0.67 14.15 5.76
N SER A 99 -0.44 13.65 5.21
CA SER A 99 -1.31 12.72 5.92
C SER A 99 -0.62 11.39 6.22
N ILE A 100 0.29 10.95 5.35
CA ILE A 100 1.13 9.77 5.56
C ILE A 100 2.28 10.10 6.51
N ARG A 101 2.99 11.20 6.29
CA ARG A 101 4.17 11.60 7.10
C ARG A 101 3.83 11.83 8.58
N ASN A 102 2.62 12.34 8.85
CA ASN A 102 2.12 12.59 10.20
C ASN A 102 1.45 11.38 10.85
N HIS A 103 1.43 10.22 10.18
CA HIS A 103 0.85 9.01 10.75
C HIS A 103 1.64 8.55 11.99
N PRO A 104 1.00 8.06 13.07
CA PRO A 104 1.68 7.57 14.27
C PRO A 104 2.79 6.54 14.01
N PHE A 105 2.65 5.74 12.96
CA PHE A 105 3.66 4.79 12.51
C PHE A 105 5.03 5.43 12.20
N PHE A 106 5.04 6.69 11.75
CA PHE A 106 6.25 7.46 11.45
C PHE A 106 6.58 8.50 12.54
N ALA A 107 6.02 8.34 13.74
CA ALA A 107 6.33 9.23 14.85
C ALA A 107 7.84 9.27 15.13
N GLY A 108 8.40 10.48 15.19
CA GLY A 108 9.82 10.70 15.46
C GLY A 108 10.73 10.65 14.22
N ILE A 109 10.20 10.42 13.02
CA ILE A 109 10.99 10.51 11.77
C ILE A 109 11.23 11.97 11.42
N ASP A 110 12.50 12.34 11.29
CA ASP A 110 12.90 13.61 10.66
C ASP A 110 12.92 13.44 9.14
N TRP A 111 11.83 13.86 8.50
CA TRP A 111 11.63 13.77 7.05
C TRP A 111 12.52 14.70 6.24
N GLU A 112 13.00 15.80 6.81
CA GLU A 112 13.83 16.79 6.11
C GLU A 112 15.27 16.28 5.96
N ASN A 113 15.80 15.63 6.99
CA ASN A 113 17.18 15.13 7.02
C ASN A 113 17.28 13.60 6.86
N ILE A 114 16.23 12.94 6.37
CA ILE A 114 16.19 11.47 6.26
C ILE A 114 17.35 10.89 5.42
N TRP A 115 17.79 11.63 4.40
CA TRP A 115 18.87 11.24 3.49
C TRP A 115 20.27 11.31 4.13
N GLU A 116 20.40 12.05 5.23
CA GLU A 116 21.66 12.23 5.96
C GLU A 116 21.79 11.25 7.13
N GLN A 117 20.69 10.59 7.50
CA GLN A 117 20.68 9.60 8.58
C GLN A 117 21.33 8.30 8.13
N THR A 118 22.08 7.67 9.05
CA THR A 118 22.62 6.32 8.82
C THR A 118 21.47 5.32 8.92
N PRO A 119 21.23 4.48 7.90
CA PRO A 119 20.24 3.42 7.98
C PRO A 119 20.53 2.48 9.17
N PRO A 120 19.48 2.00 9.87
CA PRO A 120 19.64 1.10 11.01
C PRO A 120 20.21 -0.28 10.65
#